data_AF-A0A0D5Y2L6-F1
#
_entry.id   AF-A0A0D5Y2L6-F1
#
_cell.length_a   1.000
_cell.length_b   1.000
_cell.length_c   1.000
_cell.angle_alpha   90.00
_cell.angle_beta   90.00
_cell.angle_gamma   90.00
#
_symmetry.space_group_name_H-M   'P 1'
#
loop_
_entity.id
_entity.type
_entity.pdbx_description
1 polymer ?
#
loop_
_entity_poly.entity_id
_entity_poly.type
_entity_poly.pdbx_seq_one_letter_code
_entity_poly.pdbx_strand_id
1 'polypeptide(L)' 'MSLQQSSNDKIEVIRTHPDQSLGCAIIDAQGREVPITEDMIQNACRELEKRLVKPAQQD' A
#
# COMPACT_ATOMS: atom_id res chain seq x y z
N MET A 1 -34.13 -7.41 -8.68
CA MET A 1 -32.94 -6.61 -9.06
C MET A 1 -31.70 -7.41 -8.64
N SER A 2 -31.10 -8.19 -9.53
CA SER A 2 -29.91 -9.01 -9.23
C SER A 2 -28.67 -8.21 -9.61
N LEU A 3 -27.84 -7.84 -8.63
CA LEU A 3 -26.53 -7.21 -8.86
C LEU A 3 -25.46 -8.29 -8.90
N GLN A 4 -25.42 -9.04 -9.99
CA GLN A 4 -24.29 -9.88 -10.35
C GLN A 4 -23.53 -9.19 -11.48
N GLN A 5 -22.73 -8.18 -11.15
CA GLN A 5 -21.68 -7.71 -12.07
C GLN A 5 -20.42 -8.51 -11.74
N SER A 6 -20.22 -9.50 -12.59
CA SER A 6 -19.06 -10.36 -12.73
C SER A 6 -17.74 -9.59 -12.66
N SER A 7 -16.83 -10.17 -11.89
CA SER A 7 -15.45 -9.80 -11.59
C SER A 7 -14.51 -9.73 -12.82
N ASN A 8 -14.81 -8.88 -13.82
CA ASN A 8 -13.99 -8.75 -15.02
C ASN A 8 -13.51 -7.32 -15.33
N ASP A 9 -13.88 -6.31 -14.53
CA ASP A 9 -13.16 -5.04 -14.54
C ASP A 9 -11.82 -5.25 -13.83
N LYS A 10 -10.82 -5.63 -14.62
CA LYS A 10 -9.43 -5.63 -14.18
C LYS A 10 -9.07 -4.18 -13.87
N ILE A 11 -9.16 -3.80 -12.60
CA ILE A 11 -8.61 -2.53 -12.14
C ILE A 11 -7.11 -2.58 -12.48
N GLU A 12 -6.71 -1.85 -13.52
CA GLU A 12 -5.30 -1.76 -13.89
C GLU A 12 -4.57 -1.06 -12.74
N VAL A 13 -3.83 -1.86 -11.98
CA VAL A 13 -2.96 -1.34 -10.92
C VAL A 13 -1.80 -0.64 -11.63
N ILE A 14 -1.89 0.68 -11.75
CA ILE A 14 -0.76 1.52 -12.19
C ILE A 14 0.29 1.43 -11.09
N ARG A 15 1.33 0.63 -11.32
CA ARG A 15 2.47 0.50 -10.40
C ARG A 15 3.45 1.61 -10.70
N THR A 16 3.70 2.46 -9.71
CA THR A 16 4.82 3.40 -9.74
C THR A 16 6.13 2.63 -9.72
N HIS A 17 7.21 3.25 -10.22
CA HIS A 17 8.52 2.62 -10.08
C HIS A 17 8.90 2.54 -8.59
N PRO A 18 9.53 1.44 -8.13
CA PRO A 18 9.81 1.21 -6.72
C PRO A 18 10.58 2.35 -6.03
N ASP A 19 11.52 2.96 -6.76
CA ASP A 19 12.36 4.08 -6.29
C ASP A 19 11.76 5.46 -6.56
N GLN A 20 10.60 5.54 -7.21
CA GLN A 20 9.96 6.81 -7.52
C GLN A 20 9.36 7.41 -6.25
N SER A 21 9.62 8.70 -6.04
CA SER A 21 8.94 9.47 -4.98
C SER A 21 7.44 9.52 -5.25
N LEU A 22 6.65 9.17 -4.23
CA LEU A 22 5.19 9.18 -4.29
C LEU A 22 4.59 10.58 -4.02
N GLY A 23 5.42 11.62 -4.05
CA GLY A 23 5.00 13.00 -3.78
C GLY A 23 4.82 13.33 -2.29
N CYS A 24 5.26 12.45 -1.40
CA CYS A 24 5.27 12.62 0.05
C CYS A 24 6.69 12.39 0.59
N ALA A 25 7.01 12.98 1.75
CA ALA A 25 8.28 12.82 2.43
C ALA A 25 8.12 12.69 3.95
N ILE A 26 9.04 11.98 4.60
CA ILE A 26 9.17 11.89 6.05
C ILE A 26 10.29 12.84 6.46
N ILE A 27 10.07 13.59 7.55
CA ILE A 27 11.14 14.40 8.14
C ILE A 27 11.96 13.52 9.08
N ASP A 28 13.24 13.35 8.77
CA ASP A 28 14.15 12.62 9.65
C ASP A 28 14.50 13.43 10.91
N ALA A 29 15.15 12.78 11.88
CA ALA A 29 15.53 13.44 13.13
C ALA A 29 16.56 14.58 12.97
N GLN A 30 17.18 14.71 11.78
CA GLN A 30 18.08 15.81 11.43
C GLN A 30 17.34 16.96 10.71
N GLY A 31 16.02 16.81 10.50
CA GLY A 31 15.20 17.80 9.81
C GLY A 31 15.25 17.71 8.28
N ARG A 32 15.77 16.61 7.71
CA ARG A 32 15.83 16.42 6.25
C ARG A 32 14.57 15.72 5.75
N GLU A 33 14.13 16.13 4.57
CA GLU A 33 13.05 15.46 3.84
C GLU A 33 13.56 14.19 3.17
N VAL A 34 13.05 13.04 3.61
CA VAL A 34 13.30 11.74 3.00
C VAL A 34 12.07 11.36 2.16
N PRO A 35 12.20 11.24 0.83
CA PRO A 35 11.06 10.91 -0.03
C PRO A 35 10.51 9.52 0.30
N ILE A 36 9.19 9.39 0.34
CA ILE A 36 8.52 8.11 0.53
C ILE A 36 8.44 7.42 -0.83
N THR A 37 8.96 6.19 -0.87
CA THR A 37 8.93 5.34 -2.06
C THR A 37 7.91 4.21 -1.89
N GLU A 38 7.51 3.59 -3.00
CA GLU A 38 6.59 2.44 -2.98
C GLU A 38 7.18 1.26 -2.18
N ASP A 39 8.49 1.03 -2.27
CA ASP A 39 9.17 0.00 -1.49
C ASP A 39 9.04 0.20 0.02
N MET A 40 9.10 1.46 0.49
CA MET A 40 8.89 1.78 1.90
C MET A 40 7.47 1.42 2.34
N ILE A 41 6.46 1.73 1.52
CA ILE A 41 5.06 1.41 1.79
C ILE A 41 4.82 -0.09 1.82
N GLN A 42 5.30 -0.83 0.82
CA GLN A 42 5.13 -2.28 0.77
C GLN A 42 5.83 -3.00 1.93
N ASN A 43 7.01 -2.52 2.33
CA ASN A 43 7.70 -3.03 3.51
C ASN A 43 6.87 -2.82 4.79
N ALA A 44 6.28 -1.64 4.96
CA ALA A 44 5.41 -1.36 6.09
C ALA A 44 4.16 -2.26 6.09
N CYS A 45 3.50 -2.45 4.94
CA CYS A 45 2.36 -3.37 4.82
C CYS A 45 2.73 -4.80 5.21
N ARG A 46 3.86 -5.32 4.72
CA ARG A 46 4.37 -6.65 5.08
C ARG A 46 4.65 -6.80 6.57
N GLU A 47 5.21 -5.77 7.20
CA GLU A 47 5.45 -5.78 8.65
C GLU A 47 4.15 -5.74 9.45
N LEU A 48 3.15 -4.99 8.99
CA LEU A 48 1.82 -4.95 9.61
C LEU A 48 1.10 -6.30 9.50
N GLU A 49 1.17 -6.98 8.35
CA GLU A 49 0.60 -8.32 8.17
C GLU A 49 1.18 -9.34 9.16
N LYS A 50 2.49 -9.28 9.42
CA LYS A 50 3.14 -10.16 10.39
C LYS A 50 2.71 -9.88 11.83
N ARG A 51 2.43 -8.61 12.17
CA ARG A 51 2.13 -8.17 13.54
C ARG A 51 0.64 -8.20 13.87
N LEU A 52 -0.22 -7.98 12.88
CA LEU A 52 -1.68 -7.91 13.02
C LEU A 52 -2.32 -9.22 12.56
N VAL A 53 -1.99 -10.33 13.22
CA VAL A 53 -2.72 -11.58 13.01
C VAL A 53 -3.84 -11.71 14.03
N LYS A 54 -5.01 -11.16 13.67
CA LYS A 54 -6.18 -11.98 13.30
C LYS A 54 -7.01 -11.16 12.31
N PRO A 55 -7.04 -11.49 11.00
CA PRO A 55 -8.13 -11.01 10.16
C PRO A 55 -9.45 -11.43 10.84
N ALA A 56 -10.43 -10.52 10.88
CA ALA A 56 -11.76 -10.87 11.38
C ALA A 56 -12.25 -12.10 10.61
N GLN A 57 -12.66 -13.16 11.32
CA GLN A 57 -13.30 -14.28 10.66
C GLN A 57 -14.57 -13.73 10.01
N GLN A 58 -14.61 -13.74 8.67
CA GLN A 58 -15.87 -13.57 7.96
C GLN A 58 -16.61 -14.90 8.12
N ASP A 59 -17.62 -14.91 8.99
CA ASP A 59 -18.71 -15.89 8.99
C ASP A 59 -19.57 -15.75 7.72
#